data_AF-A0A4D4N7E6-F1
#
_entry.id   AF-A0A4D4N7E6-F1
#
_cell.length_a   1.000
_cell.length_b   1.000
_cell.length_c   1.000
_cell.angle_alpha   90.00
_cell.angle_beta   90.00
_cell.angle_gamma   90.00
#
_symmetry.space_group_name_H-M   'P 1'
#
loop_
_entity.id
_entity.type
_entity.pdbx_description
1 polymer ?
#
loop_
_entity_poly.entity_id
_entity_poly.type
_entity_poly.pdbx_seq_one_letter_code
_entity_poly.pdbx_strand_id
1 'polypeptide(L)'
;MFQALSSDGQDVRMVEVMRRTLPAAVVDFLLDPQDEFAVGIDGTVPDVCRSALPVAELKALMAEPPGPAGPLVVSDGRPIGSNAWAVTDGDTAVLANDMHLELTSPSLMYAARLVVGDTGVTGVTVPGLPAIVAGTNGRIAWGFTRLPADTCELRELTPGSTPGTYRHEGRDRPFTVRRERVSVMGGDDVEVEVRETRWGPVVDQLRGRPLVLSANLTDPTALDFALVGLYESANVAAAADLLNDCGMPPLNAVLADTAADVAWTVTGRHPRRAGGPRGFSDSERDPWPTPRLAPTSCRGW
;
A
#
# COMPACT_ATOMS: atom_id res chain seq x y z
N MET A 1 4.31 -4.39 -9.96
CA MET A 1 2.85 -4.18 -9.87
C MET A 1 2.41 -3.73 -8.48
N PHE A 2 2.68 -4.48 -7.41
CA PHE A 2 2.28 -4.10 -6.05
C PHE A 2 2.72 -2.68 -5.65
N GLN A 3 3.99 -2.33 -5.87
CA GLN A 3 4.51 -0.96 -5.65
C GLN A 3 3.88 0.11 -6.54
N ALA A 4 3.42 -0.25 -7.75
CA ALA A 4 2.78 0.71 -8.66
C ALA A 4 1.31 0.96 -8.28
N LEU A 5 0.66 -0.03 -7.69
CA LEU A 5 -0.75 0.00 -7.28
C LEU A 5 -0.95 0.41 -5.82
N SER A 6 0.11 0.33 -5.01
CA SER A 6 0.12 0.65 -3.59
C SER A 6 1.20 1.71 -3.27
N SER A 7 1.61 1.83 -2.01
CA SER A 7 2.73 2.69 -1.61
C SER A 7 4.04 1.89 -1.60
N ASP A 8 5.13 2.54 -2.01
CA ASP A 8 6.50 2.06 -1.84
C ASP A 8 7.21 2.72 -0.64
N GLY A 9 6.47 3.49 0.15
CA GLY A 9 6.93 4.16 1.36
C GLY A 9 7.64 5.50 1.11
N GLN A 10 7.77 5.99 -0.13
CA GLN A 10 8.38 7.30 -0.39
C GLN A 10 7.59 8.45 0.22
N ASP A 11 6.26 8.39 0.16
CA ASP A 11 5.36 9.35 0.79
C ASP A 11 5.47 9.31 2.32
N VAL A 12 5.65 8.12 2.92
CA VAL A 12 5.91 7.97 4.36
C VAL A 12 7.29 8.55 4.74
N ARG A 13 8.31 8.32 3.91
CA ARG A 13 9.65 8.90 4.09
C ARG A 13 9.62 10.42 3.99
N MET A 14 8.87 10.97 3.03
CA MET A 14 8.71 12.41 2.86
C MET A 14 8.12 13.06 4.11
N VAL A 15 6.98 12.52 4.58
CA VAL A 15 6.33 12.97 5.81
C VAL A 15 7.31 12.97 6.99
N GLU A 16 8.13 11.92 7.11
CA GLU A 16 9.13 11.87 8.17
C GLU A 16 10.20 12.95 8.05
N VAL A 17 10.80 13.07 6.87
CA VAL A 17 11.83 14.09 6.64
C VAL A 17 11.27 15.46 7.01
N MET A 18 10.02 15.77 6.61
CA MET A 18 9.33 16.99 7.00
C MET A 18 9.21 17.13 8.52
N ARG A 19 8.66 16.12 9.21
CA ARG A 19 8.47 16.12 10.68
C ARG A 19 9.77 16.35 11.47
N ARG A 20 10.92 15.93 10.93
CA ARG A 20 12.24 16.06 11.60
C ARG A 20 13.05 17.29 11.22
N THR A 21 12.74 17.91 10.09
CA THR A 21 13.53 19.03 9.54
C THR A 21 12.77 20.35 9.57
N LEU A 22 11.44 20.30 9.58
CA LEU A 22 10.59 21.49 9.60
C LEU A 22 9.93 21.68 10.97
N PRO A 23 9.57 22.92 11.34
CA PRO A 23 8.77 23.20 12.53
C PRO A 23 7.45 22.43 12.51
N ALA A 24 7.02 21.90 13.67
CA ALA A 24 5.81 21.07 13.78
C ALA A 24 4.58 21.75 13.16
N ALA A 25 4.36 23.04 13.46
CA ALA A 25 3.24 23.80 12.92
C ALA A 25 3.22 23.89 11.38
N VAL A 26 4.40 23.97 10.74
CA VAL A 26 4.55 23.96 9.27
C VAL A 26 4.15 22.61 8.71
N VAL A 27 4.57 21.53 9.36
CA VAL A 27 4.25 20.17 8.91
C VAL A 27 2.78 19.85 9.12
N ASP A 28 2.21 20.23 10.27
CA ASP A 28 0.77 20.08 10.56
C ASP A 28 -0.08 20.85 9.55
N PHE A 29 0.35 22.05 9.16
CA PHE A 29 -0.31 22.83 8.12
C PHE A 29 -0.22 22.19 6.73
N LEU A 30 0.94 21.64 6.34
CA LEU A 30 1.15 21.02 5.03
C LEU A 30 0.54 19.62 4.91
N LEU A 31 0.37 18.90 6.03
CA LEU A 31 -0.13 17.53 6.09
C LEU A 31 -1.46 17.45 6.84
N ASP A 32 -2.27 18.51 6.80
CA ASP A 32 -3.54 18.58 7.51
C ASP A 32 -4.37 17.30 7.20
N PRO A 33 -4.71 16.49 8.23
CA PRO A 33 -5.29 15.16 8.02
C PRO A 33 -6.74 15.21 7.51
N GLN A 34 -7.35 16.38 7.40
CA GLN A 34 -8.74 16.55 6.97
C GLN A 34 -8.81 17.55 5.81
N ASP A 35 -9.29 17.07 4.67
CA ASP A 35 -9.68 17.94 3.57
C ASP A 35 -11.00 18.63 3.94
N GLU A 36 -11.06 19.96 3.91
CA GLU A 36 -12.29 20.72 4.15
C GLU A 36 -13.40 20.41 3.13
N PHE A 37 -13.01 19.84 2.00
CA PHE A 37 -13.91 19.39 0.94
C PHE A 37 -14.38 17.94 1.14
N ALA A 38 -13.90 17.23 2.17
CA ALA A 38 -14.37 15.89 2.50
C ALA A 38 -15.79 15.95 3.08
N VAL A 39 -16.69 15.18 2.48
CA VAL A 39 -18.05 14.97 2.97
C VAL A 39 -18.28 13.46 3.02
N GLY A 40 -18.67 12.95 4.18
CA GLY A 40 -19.08 11.57 4.35
C GLY A 40 -20.23 11.24 3.41
N ILE A 41 -20.34 9.97 3.01
CA ILE A 41 -21.43 9.50 2.13
C ILE A 41 -22.82 9.75 2.75
N ASP A 42 -22.88 9.84 4.08
CA ASP A 42 -24.06 10.18 4.87
C ASP A 42 -24.29 11.70 5.01
N GLY A 43 -23.49 12.52 4.32
CA GLY A 43 -23.55 13.98 4.39
C GLY A 43 -22.82 14.57 5.60
N THR A 44 -22.13 13.75 6.41
CA THR A 44 -21.36 14.26 7.53
C THR A 44 -20.18 15.09 7.03
N VAL A 45 -20.15 16.36 7.42
CA VAL A 45 -18.98 17.21 7.21
C VAL A 45 -18.15 17.10 8.49
N PRO A 46 -16.88 16.68 8.42
CA PRO A 46 -16.00 16.68 9.59
C PRO A 46 -15.95 18.09 10.19
N ASP A 47 -15.93 18.18 11.53
CA ASP A 47 -15.66 19.45 12.19
C ASP A 47 -14.17 19.79 11.99
N VAL A 48 -13.89 20.60 10.96
CA VAL A 48 -12.52 20.85 10.52
C VAL A 48 -11.86 21.86 11.46
N CYS A 49 -10.94 21.38 12.29
CA CYS A 49 -9.96 22.26 12.93
C CYS A 49 -8.75 22.40 12.00
N ARG A 50 -8.81 23.37 11.08
CA ARG A 50 -7.66 23.69 10.22
C ARG A 50 -6.47 24.05 11.09
N SER A 51 -5.31 23.50 10.76
CA SER A 51 -4.06 24.01 11.32
C SER A 51 -3.90 25.48 10.90
N ALA A 52 -3.70 26.37 11.87
CA ALA A 52 -3.50 27.78 11.58
C ALA A 52 -2.25 27.98 10.71
N LEU A 53 -2.30 28.89 9.73
CA LEU A 53 -1.17 29.19 8.87
C LEU A 53 0.04 29.65 9.72
N PRO A 54 1.16 28.92 9.73
CA PRO A 54 2.31 29.22 10.59
C PRO A 54 3.21 30.27 9.92
N VAL A 55 2.69 31.50 9.81
CA VAL A 55 3.31 32.59 9.05
C VAL A 55 4.72 32.92 9.55
N ALA A 56 4.96 32.88 10.86
CA ALA A 56 6.25 33.22 11.44
C ALA A 56 7.31 32.17 11.07
N GLU A 57 6.96 30.90 11.21
CA GLU A 57 7.81 29.74 10.92
C GLU A 57 8.11 29.64 9.42
N LEU A 58 7.10 29.86 8.56
CA LEU A 58 7.29 29.88 7.11
C LEU A 58 8.22 31.02 6.69
N LYS A 59 8.06 32.22 7.26
CA LYS A 59 8.97 33.35 6.98
C LYS A 59 10.40 33.06 7.41
N ALA A 60 10.58 32.40 8.56
CA ALA A 60 11.90 32.00 9.04
C ALA A 60 12.57 31.01 8.07
N LEU A 61 11.86 29.96 7.65
CA LEU A 61 12.35 28.98 6.68
C LEU A 61 12.72 29.61 5.33
N MET A 62 11.89 30.52 4.82
CA MET A 62 12.16 31.21 3.55
C MET A 62 13.37 32.15 3.62
N ALA A 63 13.79 32.56 4.82
CA ALA A 63 14.96 33.40 5.02
C ALA A 63 16.26 32.56 5.15
N GLU A 64 16.17 31.24 5.30
CA GLU A 64 17.34 30.37 5.35
C GLU A 64 17.96 30.22 3.95
N PRO A 65 19.29 30.34 3.81
CA PRO A 65 19.95 30.08 2.54
C PRO A 65 19.77 28.61 2.14
N PRO A 66 19.57 28.30 0.84
CA PRO A 66 19.45 26.92 0.40
C PRO A 66 20.71 26.14 0.80
N GLY A 67 20.52 25.04 1.52
CA GLY A 67 21.61 24.19 1.98
C GLY A 67 22.33 23.48 0.82
N PRO A 68 23.58 23.04 1.00
CA PRO A 68 24.39 22.41 -0.05
C PRO A 68 24.00 20.96 -0.38
N ALA A 69 22.92 20.44 0.20
CA ALA A 69 22.53 19.03 0.08
C ALA A 69 21.54 18.82 -1.07
N GLY A 70 21.74 17.73 -1.83
CA GLY A 70 20.76 17.24 -2.79
C GLY A 70 19.41 16.89 -2.14
N PRO A 71 18.41 16.49 -2.92
CA PRO A 71 17.07 16.24 -2.41
C PRO A 71 17.08 15.17 -1.29
N LEU A 72 16.55 15.53 -0.11
CA LEU A 72 16.36 14.61 1.02
C LEU A 72 15.26 13.56 0.74
N VAL A 73 14.40 13.86 -0.23
CA VAL A 73 13.30 13.05 -0.71
C VAL A 73 13.32 13.12 -2.24
N VAL A 74 13.35 11.97 -2.90
CA VAL A 74 13.16 11.90 -4.36
C VAL A 74 11.70 11.60 -4.60
N SER A 75 10.96 12.59 -5.13
CA SER A 75 9.59 12.36 -5.58
C SER A 75 9.62 11.45 -6.80
N ASP A 76 8.77 10.41 -6.81
CA ASP A 76 8.58 9.62 -8.00
C ASP A 76 7.66 10.40 -8.96
N GLY A 77 8.19 10.81 -10.11
CA GLY A 77 7.40 11.55 -11.13
C GLY A 77 6.33 10.72 -11.83
N ARG A 78 5.90 9.59 -11.22
CA ARG A 78 4.95 8.66 -11.82
C ARG A 78 3.57 9.31 -11.85
N PRO A 79 2.85 9.31 -12.98
CA PRO A 79 1.46 9.76 -13.02
C PRO A 79 0.63 8.85 -12.12
N ILE A 80 -0.02 9.43 -11.11
CA ILE A 80 -0.91 8.71 -10.20
C ILE A 80 -2.35 9.08 -10.56
N GLY A 81 -3.15 8.09 -10.95
CA GLY A 81 -4.54 8.29 -11.30
C GLY A 81 -5.26 6.99 -11.65
N SER A 82 -6.58 7.02 -11.56
CA SER A 82 -7.46 5.98 -12.10
C SER A 82 -8.89 6.43 -11.93
N ASN A 83 -9.77 6.03 -12.86
CA ASN A 83 -11.21 6.22 -12.75
C ASN A 83 -11.92 4.86 -12.72
N ALA A 84 -13.02 4.78 -11.99
CA ALA A 84 -13.98 3.69 -12.15
C ALA A 84 -15.37 4.17 -11.78
N TRP A 85 -16.35 3.82 -12.63
CA TRP A 85 -17.76 4.11 -12.43
C TRP A 85 -18.55 2.81 -12.51
N ALA A 86 -19.56 2.68 -11.65
CA ALA A 86 -20.61 1.70 -11.78
C ALA A 86 -21.96 2.40 -11.65
N VAL A 87 -22.85 2.16 -12.61
CA VAL A 87 -24.17 2.79 -12.70
C VAL A 87 -25.20 1.72 -12.98
N THR A 88 -26.37 1.86 -12.38
CA THR A 88 -27.54 1.02 -12.65
C THR A 88 -28.63 1.86 -13.33
N ASP A 89 -29.29 1.27 -14.32
CA ASP A 89 -30.47 1.83 -15.01
C ASP A 89 -31.45 0.69 -15.32
N GLY A 90 -32.54 0.63 -14.55
CA GLY A 90 -33.49 -0.48 -14.61
C GLY A 90 -32.83 -1.82 -14.30
N ASP A 91 -32.90 -2.76 -15.24
CA ASP A 91 -32.32 -4.10 -15.13
C ASP A 91 -30.90 -4.20 -15.72
N THR A 92 -30.22 -3.06 -15.93
CA THR A 92 -28.87 -3.00 -16.50
C THR A 92 -27.89 -2.32 -15.55
N ALA A 93 -26.73 -2.94 -15.34
CA ALA A 93 -25.57 -2.28 -14.75
C ALA A 93 -24.45 -2.10 -15.77
N VAL A 94 -23.76 -0.96 -15.69
CA VAL A 94 -22.59 -0.63 -16.51
C VAL A 94 -21.43 -0.33 -15.59
N LEU A 95 -20.30 -0.99 -15.83
CA LEU A 95 -19.02 -0.71 -15.18
C LEU A 95 -18.02 -0.20 -16.21
N ALA A 96 -17.41 0.94 -15.91
CA ALA A 96 -16.27 1.49 -16.64
C ALA A 96 -15.07 1.56 -15.71
N ASN A 97 -13.92 0.99 -16.11
CA ASN A 97 -12.68 1.05 -15.35
C ASN A 97 -11.53 1.50 -16.23
N ASP A 98 -10.80 2.51 -15.75
CA ASP A 98 -9.73 3.21 -16.45
C ASP A 98 -8.53 3.36 -15.49
N MET A 99 -7.63 2.36 -15.51
CA MET A 99 -6.41 2.35 -14.70
C MET A 99 -5.30 3.16 -15.37
N HIS A 100 -4.77 4.20 -14.72
CA HIS A 100 -3.66 4.98 -15.29
C HIS A 100 -2.32 4.41 -14.78
N LEU A 101 -1.66 3.67 -15.66
CA LEU A 101 -0.34 3.08 -15.41
C LEU A 101 0.68 3.69 -16.36
N GLU A 102 1.96 3.60 -16.00
CA GLU A 102 3.05 4.06 -16.86
C GLU A 102 3.02 3.35 -18.22
N LEU A 103 3.10 4.14 -19.29
CA LEU A 103 3.17 3.62 -20.65
C LEU A 103 4.56 3.03 -20.90
N THR A 104 4.60 1.73 -21.15
CA THR A 104 5.83 0.96 -21.34
C THR A 104 5.80 0.22 -22.69
N SER A 105 6.97 -0.17 -23.19
CA SER A 105 7.12 -1.06 -24.34
C SER A 105 7.99 -2.25 -23.95
N PRO A 106 7.43 -3.47 -23.83
CA PRO A 106 6.03 -3.83 -24.10
C PRO A 106 5.03 -3.21 -23.11
N SER A 107 3.76 -3.08 -23.52
CA SER A 107 2.66 -2.60 -22.66
C SER A 107 2.56 -3.45 -21.41
N LEU A 108 2.31 -2.86 -20.24
CA LEU A 108 2.09 -3.63 -19.01
C LEU A 108 0.78 -4.43 -19.04
N MET A 109 -0.29 -3.84 -19.59
CA MET A 109 -1.63 -4.44 -19.64
C MET A 109 -1.86 -5.15 -20.97
N TYR A 110 -2.40 -6.36 -20.90
CA TYR A 110 -2.73 -7.22 -22.03
C TYR A 110 -4.19 -7.65 -21.96
N ALA A 111 -4.92 -7.48 -23.06
CA ALA A 111 -6.25 -8.05 -23.20
C ALA A 111 -6.16 -9.58 -23.35
N ALA A 112 -6.95 -10.31 -22.58
CA ALA A 112 -6.99 -11.76 -22.61
C ALA A 112 -8.42 -12.28 -22.42
N ARG A 113 -8.68 -13.46 -22.99
CA ARG A 113 -9.85 -14.27 -22.71
C ARG A 113 -9.39 -15.66 -22.30
N LEU A 114 -9.85 -16.11 -21.14
CA LEU A 114 -9.62 -17.45 -20.60
C LEU A 114 -10.93 -18.22 -20.68
N VAL A 115 -10.86 -19.49 -21.06
CA VAL A 115 -12.00 -20.40 -21.04
C VAL A 115 -11.57 -21.62 -20.24
N VAL A 116 -12.22 -21.83 -19.10
CA VAL A 116 -11.94 -22.93 -18.16
C VAL A 116 -13.23 -23.72 -18.00
N GLY A 117 -13.31 -24.90 -18.61
CA GLY A 117 -14.56 -25.64 -18.74
C GLY A 117 -15.62 -24.79 -19.43
N ASP A 118 -16.76 -24.59 -18.76
CA ASP A 118 -17.88 -23.77 -19.25
C ASP A 118 -17.77 -22.29 -18.85
N THR A 119 -16.75 -21.92 -18.07
CA THR A 119 -16.56 -20.54 -17.60
C THR A 119 -15.66 -19.77 -18.55
N GLY A 120 -16.21 -18.71 -19.16
CA GLY A 120 -15.45 -17.75 -19.96
C GLY A 120 -15.17 -16.47 -19.16
N VAL A 121 -13.90 -16.08 -19.08
CA VAL A 121 -13.47 -14.84 -18.43
C VAL A 121 -12.75 -13.97 -19.45
N THR A 122 -13.13 -12.70 -19.56
CA THR A 122 -12.53 -11.75 -20.51
C THR A 122 -12.16 -10.46 -19.79
N GLY A 123 -11.01 -9.89 -20.12
CA GLY A 123 -10.58 -8.63 -19.54
C GLY A 123 -9.14 -8.31 -19.86
N VAL A 124 -8.49 -7.59 -18.93
CA VAL A 124 -7.09 -7.21 -19.01
C VAL A 124 -6.28 -7.84 -17.87
N THR A 125 -5.03 -8.20 -18.16
CA THR A 125 -4.08 -8.81 -17.21
C THR A 125 -2.67 -8.26 -17.42
N VAL A 126 -1.74 -8.69 -16.55
CA VAL A 126 -0.31 -8.45 -16.66
C VAL A 126 0.39 -9.76 -17.01
N PRO A 127 1.33 -9.80 -17.98
CA PRO A 127 2.05 -11.03 -18.31
C PRO A 127 2.73 -11.65 -17.10
N GLY A 128 2.54 -12.96 -16.91
CA GLY A 128 3.05 -13.70 -15.76
C GLY A 128 2.11 -13.73 -14.56
N LEU A 129 1.05 -12.90 -14.52
CA LEU A 129 0.02 -12.99 -13.49
C LEU A 129 -1.05 -14.02 -13.90
N PRO A 130 -1.35 -15.04 -13.06
CA PRO A 130 -2.33 -16.07 -13.40
C PRO A 130 -3.78 -15.64 -13.11
N ALA A 131 -4.12 -14.38 -13.34
CA ALA A 131 -5.45 -13.82 -13.06
C ALA A 131 -5.81 -12.71 -14.06
N ILE A 132 -7.11 -12.50 -14.28
CA ILE A 132 -7.63 -11.35 -15.04
C ILE A 132 -7.82 -10.24 -14.01
N VAL A 133 -7.08 -9.14 -14.17
CA VAL A 133 -7.05 -8.04 -13.20
C VAL A 133 -8.35 -7.27 -13.23
N ALA A 134 -8.80 -6.83 -14.40
CA ALA A 134 -10.10 -6.18 -14.55
C ALA A 134 -10.83 -6.84 -15.71
N GLY A 135 -12.11 -7.16 -15.55
CA GLY A 135 -12.82 -7.96 -16.53
C GLY A 135 -14.19 -8.43 -16.10
N THR A 136 -14.66 -9.48 -16.75
CA THR A 136 -15.97 -10.09 -16.49
C THR A 136 -15.92 -11.60 -16.71
N ASN A 137 -16.70 -12.33 -15.93
CA ASN A 137 -16.97 -13.77 -16.13
C ASN A 137 -18.34 -14.02 -16.82
N GLY A 138 -18.99 -12.96 -17.31
CA GLY A 138 -20.33 -12.99 -17.92
C GLY A 138 -21.49 -12.89 -16.92
N ARG A 139 -21.25 -13.02 -15.61
CA ARG A 139 -22.24 -12.80 -14.53
C ARG A 139 -21.95 -11.53 -13.74
N ILE A 140 -20.67 -11.30 -13.46
CA ILE A 140 -20.16 -10.10 -12.79
C ILE A 140 -19.11 -9.41 -13.67
N ALA A 141 -18.95 -8.11 -13.48
CA ALA A 141 -17.82 -7.32 -13.94
C ALA A 141 -17.11 -6.70 -12.74
N TRP A 142 -15.79 -6.61 -12.81
CA TRP A 142 -14.96 -6.00 -11.77
C TRP A 142 -13.89 -5.11 -12.38
N GLY A 143 -13.56 -4.06 -11.64
CA GLY A 143 -12.47 -3.16 -11.95
C GLY A 143 -11.80 -2.64 -10.68
N PHE A 144 -10.57 -2.17 -10.82
CA PHE A 144 -9.78 -1.67 -9.70
C PHE A 144 -9.28 -0.25 -9.96
N THR A 145 -9.22 0.55 -8.90
CA THR A 145 -8.56 1.85 -8.88
C THR A 145 -7.59 1.93 -7.72
N ARG A 146 -6.57 2.78 -7.85
CA ARG A 146 -5.56 2.95 -6.80
C ARG A 146 -6.24 3.40 -5.50
N LEU A 147 -5.89 2.76 -4.40
CA LEU A 147 -6.24 3.20 -3.06
C LEU A 147 -4.95 3.64 -2.35
N PRO A 148 -4.81 4.91 -1.91
CA PRO A 148 -3.65 5.36 -1.13
C PRO A 148 -3.73 4.85 0.32
N ALA A 149 -3.86 3.54 0.49
CA ALA A 149 -4.00 2.91 1.79
C ALA A 149 -2.72 3.06 2.62
N ASP A 150 -2.88 3.39 3.90
CA ASP A 150 -1.80 3.33 4.88
C ASP A 150 -1.46 1.87 5.22
N THR A 151 -0.49 1.34 4.48
CA THR A 151 -0.13 -0.09 4.46
C THR A 151 1.32 -0.34 4.83
N CYS A 152 2.09 0.72 5.06
CA CYS A 152 3.47 0.64 5.48
C CYS A 152 3.80 1.70 6.54
N GLU A 153 4.81 1.42 7.33
CA GLU A 153 5.41 2.34 8.28
C GLU A 153 6.92 2.18 8.27
N LEU A 154 7.58 3.26 8.67
CA LEU A 154 9.00 3.31 8.87
C LEU A 154 9.28 3.33 10.37
N ARG A 155 10.26 2.54 10.84
CA ARG A 155 10.53 2.38 12.27
C ARG A 155 12.00 2.55 12.56
N GLU A 156 12.32 3.60 13.32
CA GLU A 156 13.69 3.79 13.79
C GLU A 156 14.01 2.77 14.87
N LEU A 157 15.17 2.14 14.77
CA LEU A 157 15.69 1.30 15.84
C LEU A 157 16.73 2.05 16.65
N THR A 158 16.66 1.88 17.96
CA THR A 158 17.79 2.19 18.84
C THR A 158 18.82 1.07 18.72
N PRO A 159 20.08 1.35 18.35
CA PRO A 159 21.14 0.34 18.38
C PRO A 159 21.29 -0.29 19.76
N GLY A 160 21.54 -1.59 19.81
CA GLY A 160 21.82 -2.29 21.06
C GLY A 160 23.22 -1.97 21.58
N SER A 161 23.52 -2.45 22.78
CA SER A 161 24.85 -2.30 23.40
C SER A 161 25.94 -3.10 22.69
N THR A 162 25.56 -4.14 21.94
CA THR A 162 26.48 -5.00 21.18
C THR A 162 26.31 -4.79 19.67
N PRO A 163 27.39 -4.78 18.86
CA PRO A 163 27.28 -4.74 17.39
C PRO A 163 26.39 -5.85 16.85
N GLY A 164 25.55 -5.54 15.87
CA GLY A 164 24.59 -6.52 15.30
C GLY A 164 23.33 -6.72 16.13
N THR A 165 23.07 -5.86 17.13
CA THR A 165 21.84 -5.90 17.93
C THR A 165 21.09 -4.56 17.90
N TYR A 166 19.79 -4.61 18.22
CA TYR A 166 18.91 -3.46 18.42
C TYR A 166 18.15 -3.60 19.73
N ARG A 167 17.74 -2.49 20.33
CA ARG A 167 16.99 -2.47 21.58
C ARG A 167 15.50 -2.67 21.33
N HIS A 168 14.88 -3.58 22.09
CA HIS A 168 13.44 -3.86 22.05
C HIS A 168 12.98 -4.41 23.40
N GLU A 169 11.93 -3.81 23.98
CA GLU A 169 11.36 -4.19 25.30
C GLU A 169 12.43 -4.17 26.40
N GLY A 170 13.31 -3.16 26.34
CA GLY A 170 14.42 -2.99 27.27
C GLY A 170 15.56 -4.01 27.12
N ARG A 171 15.56 -4.87 26.10
CA ARG A 171 16.60 -5.88 25.86
C ARG A 171 17.26 -5.70 24.49
N ASP A 172 18.50 -6.13 24.38
CA ASP A 172 19.16 -6.24 23.07
C ASP A 172 18.65 -7.49 22.35
N ARG A 173 18.23 -7.32 21.10
CA ARG A 173 17.80 -8.39 20.18
C ARG A 173 18.73 -8.41 18.98
N PRO A 174 19.16 -9.59 18.50
CA PRO A 174 19.99 -9.67 17.31
C PRO A 174 19.16 -9.35 16.06
N PHE A 175 19.81 -8.78 15.05
CA PHE A 175 19.28 -8.84 13.69
C PHE A 175 19.34 -10.29 13.18
N THR A 176 18.33 -10.71 12.44
CA THR A 176 18.48 -11.85 11.54
C THR A 176 19.27 -11.37 10.33
N VAL A 177 20.38 -12.03 9.99
CA VAL A 177 21.26 -11.61 8.90
C VAL A 177 21.28 -12.69 7.83
N ARG A 178 20.93 -12.30 6.60
CA ARG A 178 21.03 -13.12 5.40
C ARG A 178 22.01 -12.46 4.43
N ARG A 179 22.95 -13.23 3.89
CA ARG A 179 23.85 -12.76 2.82
C ARG A 179 23.35 -13.30 1.50
N GLU A 180 23.07 -12.39 0.59
CA GLU A 180 22.56 -12.68 -0.74
C GLU A 180 23.63 -12.32 -1.76
N ARG A 181 23.90 -13.24 -2.68
CA ARG A 181 24.83 -13.00 -3.77
C ARG A 181 24.07 -12.59 -5.02
N VAL A 182 24.31 -11.37 -5.49
CA VAL A 182 23.70 -10.81 -6.69
C VAL A 182 24.71 -10.91 -7.82
N SER A 183 24.46 -11.80 -8.78
CA SER A 183 25.30 -11.89 -9.98
C SER A 183 25.06 -10.71 -10.91
N VAL A 184 26.14 -9.99 -11.22
CA VAL A 184 26.11 -8.80 -12.07
C VAL A 184 26.52 -9.17 -13.49
N MET A 185 25.67 -8.83 -14.47
CA MET A 185 25.98 -9.09 -15.88
C MET A 185 27.24 -8.34 -16.29
N GLY A 186 28.29 -9.07 -16.69
CA GLY A 186 29.56 -8.51 -17.14
C GLY A 186 30.44 -7.95 -16.02
N GLY A 187 30.13 -8.23 -14.76
CA GLY A 187 30.92 -7.81 -13.59
C GLY A 187 31.06 -8.93 -12.56
N ASP A 188 31.70 -8.60 -11.44
CA ASP A 188 31.82 -9.50 -10.30
C ASP A 188 30.49 -9.59 -9.53
N ASP A 189 30.28 -10.75 -8.89
CA ASP A 189 29.16 -10.93 -7.97
C ASP A 189 29.21 -9.88 -6.83
N VAL A 190 28.05 -9.33 -6.46
CA VAL A 190 27.91 -8.40 -5.34
C VAL A 190 27.25 -9.13 -4.17
N GLU A 191 27.91 -9.13 -3.01
CA GLU A 191 27.33 -9.61 -1.76
C GLU A 191 26.48 -8.52 -1.11
N VAL A 192 25.21 -8.81 -0.87
CA VAL A 192 24.25 -7.94 -0.20
C VAL A 192 23.91 -8.53 1.15
N GLU A 193 24.21 -7.79 2.21
CA GLU A 193 23.79 -8.16 3.57
C GLU A 193 22.39 -7.62 3.85
N VAL A 194 21.42 -8.52 3.99
CA VAL A 194 20.04 -8.21 4.38
C VAL A 194 19.91 -8.42 5.89
N ARG A 195 19.58 -7.35 6.61
CA ARG A 195 19.29 -7.38 8.05
C ARG A 195 17.79 -7.31 8.26
N GLU A 196 17.24 -8.26 9.00
CA GLU A 196 15.81 -8.36 9.30
C GLU A 196 15.57 -8.26 10.81
N THR A 197 14.41 -7.70 11.15
CA THR A 197 13.87 -7.66 12.51
C THR A 197 12.52 -8.36 12.54
N ARG A 198 11.91 -8.46 13.72
CA ARG A 198 10.53 -8.96 13.85
C ARG A 198 9.49 -8.16 13.06
N TRP A 199 9.76 -6.89 12.73
CA TRP A 199 8.81 -6.02 12.04
C TRP A 199 9.02 -5.95 10.52
N GLY A 200 10.20 -6.38 10.04
CA GLY A 200 10.58 -6.27 8.64
C GLY A 200 12.08 -6.01 8.44
N PRO A 201 12.50 -5.82 7.17
CA PRO A 201 13.88 -5.58 6.80
C PRO A 201 14.34 -4.17 7.18
N VAL A 202 15.63 -4.03 7.49
CA VAL A 202 16.31 -2.75 7.59
C VAL A 202 16.55 -2.23 6.17
N VAL A 203 15.88 -1.13 5.81
CA VAL A 203 15.88 -0.57 4.44
C VAL A 203 16.81 0.64 4.28
N ASP A 204 17.13 1.33 5.38
CA ASP A 204 17.99 2.52 5.34
C ASP A 204 18.55 2.83 6.74
N GLN A 205 19.19 3.99 6.89
CA GLN A 205 19.51 4.61 8.16
C GLN A 205 19.14 6.09 8.16
N LEU A 206 18.69 6.59 9.29
CA LEU A 206 18.40 8.00 9.50
C LEU A 206 19.23 8.53 10.68
N ARG A 207 20.11 9.50 10.43
CA ARG A 207 21.08 10.01 11.43
C ARG A 207 21.90 8.90 12.10
N GLY A 208 22.32 7.90 11.32
CA GLY A 208 23.10 6.75 11.79
C GLY A 208 22.29 5.69 12.57
N ARG A 209 20.97 5.85 12.68
CA ARG A 209 20.09 4.85 13.31
C ARG A 209 19.41 3.99 12.25
N PRO A 210 19.37 2.66 12.42
CA PRO A 210 18.74 1.77 11.46
C PRO A 210 17.25 2.08 11.27
N LEU A 211 16.80 1.98 10.02
CA LEU A 211 15.42 2.18 9.64
C LEU A 211 14.80 0.89 9.13
N VAL A 212 13.72 0.44 9.76
CA VAL A 212 12.96 -0.74 9.36
C VAL A 212 11.73 -0.33 8.58
N LEU A 213 11.47 -0.99 7.46
CA LEU A 213 10.18 -0.92 6.77
C LEU A 213 9.29 -2.05 7.28
N SER A 214 8.17 -1.69 7.88
CA SER A 214 7.10 -2.64 8.18
C SER A 214 5.96 -2.38 7.22
N ALA A 215 5.63 -3.34 6.36
CA ALA A 215 4.65 -3.15 5.30
C ALA A 215 3.80 -4.40 5.12
N ASN A 216 2.55 -4.22 4.66
CA ASN A 216 1.69 -5.35 4.32
C ASN A 216 2.37 -6.31 3.35
N LEU A 217 3.12 -5.81 2.36
CA LEU A 217 3.85 -6.63 1.39
C LEU A 217 4.89 -7.57 2.03
N THR A 218 5.33 -7.30 3.26
CA THR A 218 6.25 -8.17 3.99
C THR A 218 5.52 -9.29 4.75
N ASP A 219 4.18 -9.27 4.81
CA ASP A 219 3.36 -10.36 5.31
C ASP A 219 3.15 -11.41 4.22
N PRO A 220 3.49 -12.70 4.45
CA PRO A 220 3.31 -13.76 3.47
C PRO A 220 1.84 -13.98 3.06
N THR A 221 0.87 -13.48 3.83
CA THR A 221 -0.57 -13.56 3.52
C THR A 221 -1.10 -12.36 2.73
N ALA A 222 -0.26 -11.34 2.47
CA ALA A 222 -0.67 -10.14 1.73
C ALA A 222 -0.78 -10.36 0.21
N LEU A 223 -0.31 -11.51 -0.29
CA LEU A 223 -0.49 -11.92 -1.68
C LEU A 223 -0.88 -13.39 -1.73
N ASP A 224 -1.97 -13.70 -2.44
CA ASP A 224 -2.41 -15.06 -2.73
C ASP A 224 -3.01 -15.15 -4.15
N PHE A 225 -3.70 -16.27 -4.44
CA PHE A 225 -4.38 -16.51 -5.71
C PHE A 225 -5.91 -16.43 -5.62
N ALA A 226 -6.46 -15.90 -4.52
CA ALA A 226 -7.90 -15.85 -4.28
C ALA A 226 -8.64 -15.02 -5.35
N LEU A 227 -7.97 -14.05 -5.99
CA LEU A 227 -8.53 -13.26 -7.10
C LEU A 227 -9.10 -14.13 -8.24
N VAL A 228 -8.54 -15.33 -8.47
CA VAL A 228 -9.05 -16.28 -9.48
C VAL A 228 -10.46 -16.77 -9.16
N GLY A 229 -10.88 -16.73 -7.89
CA GLY A 229 -12.24 -17.11 -7.50
C GLY A 229 -13.33 -16.19 -8.07
N LEU A 230 -12.99 -14.97 -8.52
CA LEU A 230 -13.92 -14.12 -9.29
C LEU A 230 -14.43 -14.79 -10.57
N TYR A 231 -13.71 -15.79 -11.09
CA TYR A 231 -14.13 -16.51 -12.29
C TYR A 231 -15.42 -17.31 -12.03
N GLU A 232 -15.63 -17.73 -10.78
CA GLU A 232 -16.80 -18.51 -10.37
C GLU A 232 -17.84 -17.67 -9.62
N SER A 233 -17.48 -16.49 -9.10
CA SER A 233 -18.40 -15.58 -8.41
C SER A 233 -19.70 -15.34 -9.19
N ALA A 234 -20.83 -15.49 -8.51
CA ALA A 234 -22.15 -15.48 -9.12
C ALA A 234 -22.81 -14.10 -9.15
N ASN A 235 -22.46 -13.21 -8.22
CA ASN A 235 -23.07 -11.90 -8.02
C ASN A 235 -22.11 -10.95 -7.30
N VAL A 236 -22.49 -9.67 -7.22
CA VAL A 236 -21.70 -8.61 -6.58
C VAL A 236 -21.38 -8.95 -5.12
N ALA A 237 -22.34 -9.48 -4.35
CA ALA A 237 -22.13 -9.80 -2.94
C ALA A 237 -21.00 -10.84 -2.75
N ALA A 238 -21.06 -11.95 -3.49
CA ALA A 238 -20.03 -13.00 -3.42
C ALA A 238 -18.66 -12.50 -3.90
N ALA A 239 -18.64 -11.59 -4.89
CA ALA A 239 -17.41 -10.96 -5.36
C ALA A 239 -16.80 -10.01 -4.31
N ALA A 240 -17.64 -9.22 -3.63
CA ALA A 240 -17.20 -8.30 -2.59
C ALA A 240 -16.61 -9.07 -1.39
N ASP A 241 -17.29 -10.12 -0.92
CA ASP A 241 -16.82 -10.97 0.17
C ASP A 241 -15.44 -11.58 -0.14
N LEU A 242 -15.29 -12.12 -1.37
CA LEU A 242 -14.00 -12.67 -1.82
C LEU A 242 -12.91 -11.60 -1.84
N LEU A 243 -13.20 -10.42 -2.39
CA LEU A 243 -12.24 -9.34 -2.53
C LEU A 243 -11.78 -8.75 -1.19
N ASN A 244 -12.64 -8.82 -0.17
CA ASN A 244 -12.34 -8.34 1.18
C ASN A 244 -11.36 -9.25 1.95
N ASP A 245 -11.26 -10.53 1.59
CA ASP A 245 -10.27 -11.46 2.16
C ASP A 245 -9.11 -11.81 1.19
N CYS A 246 -9.20 -11.39 -0.07
CA CYS A 246 -8.18 -11.64 -1.09
C CYS A 246 -6.83 -11.02 -0.70
N GLY A 247 -5.77 -11.85 -0.67
CA GLY A 247 -4.39 -11.41 -0.58
C GLY A 247 -3.97 -10.72 -1.86
N MET A 248 -4.09 -9.39 -1.91
CA MET A 248 -3.68 -8.57 -3.03
C MET A 248 -3.32 -7.14 -2.57
N PRO A 249 -2.68 -6.31 -3.42
CA PRO A 249 -2.43 -4.92 -3.07
C PRO A 249 -3.75 -4.22 -2.71
N PRO A 250 -3.77 -3.34 -1.70
CA PRO A 250 -4.97 -2.59 -1.40
C PRO A 250 -5.36 -1.64 -2.52
N LEU A 251 -6.54 -1.91 -3.08
CA LEU A 251 -7.16 -1.20 -4.18
C LEU A 251 -8.64 -0.99 -3.87
N ASN A 252 -9.20 0.08 -4.42
CA ASN A 252 -10.64 0.18 -4.55
C ASN A 252 -11.09 -0.86 -5.58
N ALA A 253 -12.16 -1.58 -5.27
CA ALA A 253 -12.86 -2.46 -6.18
C ALA A 253 -14.22 -1.88 -6.52
N VAL A 254 -14.53 -1.83 -7.81
CA VAL A 254 -15.87 -1.52 -8.31
C VAL A 254 -16.42 -2.78 -8.95
N LEU A 255 -17.68 -3.08 -8.65
CA LEU A 255 -18.37 -4.31 -9.04
C LEU A 255 -19.71 -3.98 -9.67
N ALA A 256 -20.11 -4.78 -10.65
CA ALA A 256 -21.44 -4.76 -11.25
C ALA A 256 -21.85 -6.19 -11.62
N ASP A 257 -23.13 -6.54 -11.60
CA ASP A 257 -23.60 -7.84 -12.06
C ASP A 257 -24.85 -7.79 -12.95
N THR A 258 -25.24 -8.96 -13.46
CA THR A 258 -26.40 -9.13 -14.34
C THR A 258 -27.76 -8.91 -13.66
N ALA A 259 -27.80 -8.81 -12.32
CA ALA A 259 -29.01 -8.44 -11.58
C ALA A 259 -29.13 -6.93 -11.37
N ALA A 260 -28.27 -6.15 -12.04
CA ALA A 260 -28.16 -4.69 -11.93
C ALA A 260 -27.69 -4.19 -10.56
N ASP A 261 -27.10 -5.07 -9.74
CA ASP A 261 -26.43 -4.70 -8.50
C ASP A 261 -25.07 -4.07 -8.82
N VAL A 262 -24.70 -3.06 -8.06
CA VAL A 262 -23.37 -2.41 -8.11
C VAL A 262 -22.82 -2.26 -6.70
N ALA A 263 -21.50 -2.37 -6.56
CA ALA A 263 -20.85 -2.10 -5.28
C ALA A 263 -19.48 -1.45 -5.47
N TRP A 264 -19.08 -0.73 -4.42
CA TRP A 264 -17.70 -0.34 -4.18
C TRP A 264 -17.24 -1.01 -2.88
N THR A 265 -16.03 -1.55 -2.89
CA THR A 265 -15.38 -2.08 -1.69
C THR A 265 -13.87 -1.90 -1.79
N VAL A 266 -13.13 -2.30 -0.76
CA VAL A 266 -11.67 -2.28 -0.76
C VAL A 266 -11.11 -3.69 -0.73
N THR A 267 -9.96 -3.86 -1.36
CA THR A 267 -9.25 -5.15 -1.45
C THR A 267 -8.05 -5.18 -0.54
N GLY A 268 -7.51 -6.38 -0.33
CA GLY A 268 -6.24 -6.55 0.35
C GLY A 268 -6.34 -6.44 1.86
N ARG A 269 -5.24 -6.84 2.51
CA ARG A 269 -5.15 -6.84 3.97
C ARG A 269 -4.64 -5.49 4.47
N HIS A 270 -5.30 -4.96 5.50
CA HIS A 270 -4.97 -3.68 6.12
C HIS A 270 -4.44 -3.86 7.54
N PRO A 271 -3.41 -3.09 7.96
CA PRO A 271 -2.93 -3.12 9.33
C PRO A 271 -4.00 -2.59 10.29
N ARG A 272 -4.15 -3.26 11.44
CA ARG A 272 -5.01 -2.79 12.52
C ARG A 272 -4.24 -1.80 13.41
N ARG A 273 -4.31 -0.51 13.08
CA ARG A 273 -3.65 0.56 13.84
C ARG A 273 -4.55 1.09 14.97
N ALA A 274 -3.94 1.50 16.09
CA ALA A 274 -4.65 2.05 17.26
C ALA A 274 -4.72 3.60 17.28
N GLY A 275 -4.71 4.23 16.11
CA GLY A 275 -4.57 5.69 15.96
C GLY A 275 -3.12 6.19 15.98
N GLY A 276 -2.91 7.46 15.61
CA GLY A 276 -1.60 8.10 15.44
C GLY A 276 -1.41 8.65 14.01
N PRO A 277 -0.48 9.59 13.81
CA PRO A 277 -0.21 10.13 12.47
C PRO A 277 0.36 9.04 11.55
N ARG A 278 0.01 9.10 10.26
CA ARG A 278 0.66 8.31 9.19
C ARG A 278 2.15 8.68 9.18
N GLY A 279 3.06 7.71 9.28
CA GLY A 279 4.49 8.02 9.44
C GLY A 279 5.26 7.00 10.27
N PHE A 280 6.29 7.49 10.98
CA PHE A 280 7.07 6.69 11.91
C PHE A 280 6.27 6.26 13.13
N SER A 281 6.45 5.00 13.55
CA SER A 281 5.94 4.50 14.83
C SER A 281 7.07 4.45 15.85
N ASP A 282 7.00 5.34 16.85
CA ASP A 282 7.86 5.31 18.04
C ASP A 282 7.46 4.19 19.02
N SER A 283 6.31 3.55 18.77
CA SER A 283 5.72 2.65 19.73
C SER A 283 6.33 1.25 19.64
N GLU A 284 6.82 0.69 20.75
CA GLU A 284 7.13 -0.76 20.85
C GLU A 284 5.89 -1.66 20.60
N ARG A 285 4.71 -1.06 20.36
CA ARG A 285 3.49 -1.77 20.02
C ARG A 285 3.56 -2.29 18.60
N ASP A 286 3.05 -3.50 18.43
CA ASP A 286 2.93 -4.14 17.14
C ASP A 286 1.59 -3.74 16.48
N PRO A 287 1.60 -2.95 15.39
CA PRO A 287 0.38 -2.73 14.62
C PRO A 287 -0.03 -3.97 13.83
N TRP A 288 0.86 -4.98 13.75
CA TRP A 288 0.64 -6.24 13.07
C TRP A 288 0.49 -7.34 14.13
N PRO A 289 -0.66 -8.05 14.23
CA PRO A 289 -0.65 -9.28 14.98
C PRO A 289 0.34 -10.23 14.29
N THR A 290 1.46 -10.55 14.97
CA THR A 290 2.46 -11.52 14.49
C THR A 290 1.77 -12.68 13.75
N PRO A 291 2.11 -12.96 12.47
CA PRO A 291 1.60 -14.14 11.81
C PRO A 291 2.03 -15.35 12.65
N ARG A 292 1.05 -16.09 13.20
CA ARG A 292 1.35 -17.39 13.80
C ARG A 292 1.77 -18.28 12.64
N LEU A 293 3.07 -18.38 12.38
CA LEU A 293 3.68 -19.35 11.45
C LEU A 293 3.51 -20.82 11.91
N ALA A 294 2.58 -21.11 12.83
CA ALA A 294 2.24 -22.47 13.22
C ALA A 294 0.97 -22.89 12.46
N PRO A 295 0.97 -24.06 11.78
CA PRO A 295 -0.24 -24.60 11.20
C PRO A 295 -1.13 -25.09 12.35
N THR A 296 -1.98 -24.23 12.90
CA THR A 296 -3.11 -24.70 13.69
C THR A 296 -4.24 -25.01 12.74
N SER A 297 -4.36 -26.28 12.39
CA SER A 297 -5.63 -26.89 12.02
C SER A 297 -6.75 -26.38 12.93
N CYS A 298 -7.84 -25.91 12.32
CA CYS A 298 -9.24 -25.90 12.77
C CYS A 298 -9.91 -24.71 12.06
N ARG A 299 -10.61 -24.92 10.93
CA ARG A 299 -12.07 -25.17 10.91
C ARG A 299 -12.80 -24.54 12.10
N GLY A 300 -13.54 -23.47 11.82
CA GLY A 300 -14.62 -22.98 12.68
C GLY A 300 -14.73 -21.46 12.68
N TRP A 301 -15.57 -20.96 11.76
CA TRP A 301 -16.29 -19.67 11.74
C TRP A 301 -15.62 -18.45 12.37
#